data_AF-A0A7Y3M1H3-F1
#
_entry.id   AF-A0A7Y3M1H3-F1
#
_cell.length_a   1.000
_cell.length_b   1.000
_cell.length_c   1.000
_cell.angle_alpha   90.00
_cell.angle_beta   90.00
_cell.angle_gamma   90.00
#
_symmetry.space_group_name_H-M   'P 1'
#
loop_
_entity.id
_entity.type
_entity.pdbx_description
1 polymer ?
#
loop_
_entity_poly.entity_id
_entity_poly.type
_entity_poly.pdbx_seq_one_letter_code
_entity_poly.pdbx_strand_id
1 'polypeptide(L)'
;MLVALVTGCGAPREPAVSLTPDDTLKAAQLLLTDRCLTDRGLTPPRPGGPPPSSRVDSALFGTGRPELSVKLPGGLVVAHHTDGCLAQAERRLYGDQRRWFRAVTLVNNLKSRAPDGDRAAYREMRTHALTEARGLLSAAAHHR
;
A
#
# COMPACT_ATOMS: atom_id res chain seq x y z
N MET A 1 21.92 57.78 7.17
CA MET A 1 22.28 56.40 6.78
C MET A 1 21.30 55.47 7.49
N LEU A 2 20.27 54.98 6.78
CA LEU A 2 19.21 54.12 7.35
C LEU A 2 19.61 52.65 7.13
N VAL A 3 19.70 51.86 8.20
CA VAL A 3 19.93 50.41 8.11
C VAL A 3 18.56 49.73 8.21
N ALA A 4 18.11 49.11 7.12
CA ALA A 4 16.91 48.29 7.09
C ALA A 4 17.27 46.87 7.59
N LEU A 5 16.71 46.49 8.74
CA LEU A 5 16.72 45.11 9.24
C LEU A 5 15.61 44.34 8.51
N VAL A 6 16.00 43.39 7.65
CA VAL A 6 15.06 42.44 7.05
C VAL A 6 14.81 41.33 8.07
N THR A 7 13.68 41.40 8.77
CA THR A 7 13.17 40.29 9.57
C THR A 7 12.53 39.26 8.63
N GLY A 8 13.30 38.24 8.24
CA GLY A 8 12.76 37.07 7.55
C GLY A 8 11.88 36.25 8.50
N CYS A 9 10.58 36.16 8.22
CA CYS A 9 9.68 35.21 8.86
C CYS A 9 10.03 33.79 8.40
N GLY A 10 11.00 33.16 9.08
CA GLY A 10 11.16 31.70 9.01
C GLY A 10 10.07 31.06 9.86
N ALA A 11 8.97 30.60 9.24
CA ALA A 11 8.10 29.64 9.91
C ALA A 11 8.96 28.43 10.34
N PRO A 12 8.74 27.86 11.54
CA PRO A 12 9.41 26.61 11.90
C PRO A 12 9.07 25.59 10.81
N ARG A 13 10.07 25.14 10.05
CA ARG A 13 9.94 23.92 9.27
C ARG A 13 9.69 22.83 10.30
N GLU A 14 8.43 22.43 10.48
CA GLU A 14 8.14 21.14 11.10
C GLU A 14 9.07 20.13 10.43
N PRO A 15 9.77 19.28 11.20
CA PRO A 15 10.58 18.24 10.60
C PRO A 15 9.66 17.44 9.67
N ALA A 16 9.93 17.48 8.37
CA ALA A 16 9.23 16.62 7.45
C ALA A 16 9.62 15.19 7.86
N VAL A 17 8.75 14.51 8.61
CA VAL A 17 8.97 13.12 9.01
C VAL A 17 9.05 12.33 7.71
N SER A 18 10.26 11.91 7.35
CA SER A 18 10.47 11.07 6.18
C SER A 18 10.01 9.67 6.54
N LEU A 19 9.02 9.16 5.80
CA LEU A 19 8.53 7.80 5.98
C LEU A 19 9.61 6.81 5.58
N THR A 20 9.71 5.69 6.32
CA THR A 20 10.48 4.54 5.86
C THR A 20 9.89 4.02 4.53
N PRO A 21 10.65 3.27 3.71
CA PRO A 21 10.10 2.64 2.52
C PRO A 21 8.83 1.81 2.81
N ASP A 22 8.83 1.07 3.92
CA ASP A 22 7.72 0.24 4.34
C ASP A 22 6.50 1.08 4.70
N ASP A 23 6.69 2.15 5.46
CA ASP A 23 5.59 3.05 5.84
C ASP A 23 5.08 3.86 4.65
N THR A 24 5.94 4.16 3.67
CA THR A 24 5.55 4.79 2.40
C THR A 24 4.58 3.90 1.63
N LEU A 25 4.89 2.61 1.49
CA LEU A 25 4.00 1.65 0.81
C LEU A 25 2.70 1.45 1.58
N LYS A 26 2.76 1.31 2.91
CA LYS A 26 1.55 1.19 3.75
C LYS A 26 0.66 2.42 3.64
N ALA A 27 1.24 3.62 3.72
CA ALA A 27 0.49 4.87 3.60
C ALA A 27 -0.18 5.02 2.23
N ALA A 28 0.53 4.68 1.15
CA ALA A 28 -0.04 4.73 -0.19
C ALA A 28 -1.14 3.68 -0.39
N GLN A 29 -0.96 2.45 0.11
CA GLN A 29 -2.01 1.42 0.06
C GLN A 29 -3.24 1.85 0.85
N LEU A 30 -3.07 2.39 2.06
CA LEU A 30 -4.17 2.91 2.89
C LEU A 30 -4.93 4.04 2.16
N LEU A 31 -4.20 4.99 1.56
CA LEU A 31 -4.80 6.07 0.78
C LEU A 31 -5.66 5.53 -0.38
N LEU A 32 -5.15 4.54 -1.12
CA LEU A 32 -5.87 3.94 -2.24
C LEU A 32 -7.10 3.16 -1.78
N THR A 33 -7.00 2.39 -0.69
CA THR A 33 -8.14 1.64 -0.15
C THR A 33 -9.21 2.58 0.41
N ASP A 34 -8.81 3.65 1.11
CA ASP A 34 -9.73 4.64 1.68
C ASP A 34 -10.51 5.37 0.58
N ARG A 35 -9.82 5.79 -0.49
CA ARG A 35 -10.47 6.40 -1.67
C ARG A 35 -11.47 5.45 -2.31
N CYS A 36 -11.05 4.21 -2.59
CA CYS A 36 -11.93 3.21 -3.18
C CYS A 36 -13.18 2.91 -2.34
N LEU A 37 -13.05 2.85 -1.01
CA LEU A 37 -14.20 2.69 -0.12
C LEU A 37 -15.10 3.93 -0.11
N THR A 38 -14.50 5.13 -0.04
CA THR A 38 -15.23 6.40 -0.05
C THR A 38 -16.00 6.60 -1.35
N ASP A 39 -15.40 6.28 -2.50
CA ASP A 39 -16.05 6.33 -3.82
C ASP A 39 -17.26 5.39 -3.92
N ARG A 40 -17.33 4.37 -3.05
CA ARG A 40 -18.45 3.43 -2.91
C ARG A 40 -19.46 3.84 -1.82
N GLY A 41 -19.31 5.02 -1.24
CA GLY A 41 -20.14 5.52 -0.15
C GLY A 41 -19.94 4.76 1.15
N LEU A 42 -18.75 4.22 1.39
CA LEU A 42 -18.41 3.47 2.59
C LEU A 42 -17.37 4.23 3.42
N THR A 43 -17.54 4.24 4.73
CA THR A 43 -16.56 4.79 5.67
C THR A 43 -15.41 3.81 5.84
N PRO A 44 -14.14 4.21 5.56
CA PRO A 44 -13.00 3.34 5.78
C PRO A 44 -12.79 2.98 7.25
N PRO A 45 -12.37 1.73 7.56
CA PRO A 45 -12.09 1.32 8.93
C PRO A 45 -10.88 2.06 9.49
N ARG A 46 -10.92 2.37 10.80
CA ARG A 46 -9.83 3.05 11.51
C ARG A 46 -9.33 2.21 12.68
N PRO A 47 -8.02 2.23 12.99
CA PRO A 47 -7.49 1.58 14.19
C PRO A 47 -8.22 2.08 15.45
N GLY A 48 -8.65 1.15 16.31
CA GLY A 48 -9.39 1.46 17.54
C GLY A 48 -10.85 1.91 17.33
N GLY A 49 -11.32 1.95 16.08
CA GLY A 49 -12.72 2.20 15.77
C GLY A 49 -13.61 0.96 15.96
N PRO A 50 -14.93 1.10 15.72
CA PRO A 50 -15.83 -0.04 15.68
C PRO A 50 -15.40 -1.08 14.65
N PRO A 51 -15.78 -2.36 14.82
CA PRO A 51 -15.58 -3.38 13.79
C PRO A 51 -16.19 -2.94 12.45
N PRO A 52 -15.52 -3.24 11.31
CA PRO A 52 -16.10 -2.98 10.01
C PRO A 52 -17.40 -3.77 9.81
N SER A 53 -18.35 -3.18 9.08
CA SER A 53 -19.55 -3.92 8.66
C SER A 53 -19.19 -4.95 7.60
N SER A 54 -20.02 -6.00 7.44
CA SER A 54 -19.85 -7.00 6.38
C SER A 54 -19.78 -6.38 4.97
N ARG A 55 -20.46 -5.25 4.75
CA ARG A 55 -20.40 -4.48 3.50
C ARG A 55 -19.03 -3.84 3.29
N VAL A 56 -18.41 -3.31 4.34
CA VAL A 56 -17.04 -2.77 4.28
C VAL A 56 -16.04 -3.89 4.03
N ASP A 57 -16.16 -5.01 4.74
CA ASP A 57 -15.27 -6.17 4.54
C ASP A 57 -15.35 -6.71 3.11
N SER A 58 -16.57 -6.90 2.60
CA SER A 58 -16.81 -7.32 1.22
C SER A 58 -16.19 -6.36 0.20
N ALA A 59 -16.33 -5.05 0.41
CA ALA A 59 -15.78 -4.05 -0.49
C ALA A 59 -14.25 -3.94 -0.39
N LEU A 60 -13.68 -4.16 0.79
CA LEU A 60 -12.25 -4.09 1.04
C LEU A 60 -11.52 -5.33 0.50
N PHE A 61 -11.99 -6.51 0.86
CA PHE A 61 -11.31 -7.78 0.63
C PHE A 61 -11.81 -8.56 -0.59
N GLY A 62 -12.97 -8.20 -1.14
CA GLY A 62 -13.61 -8.93 -2.25
C GLY A 62 -14.71 -9.87 -1.78
N THR A 63 -15.50 -10.36 -2.73
CA THR A 63 -16.67 -11.25 -2.49
C THR A 63 -16.69 -12.48 -3.40
N GLY A 64 -15.85 -12.50 -4.44
CA GLY A 64 -15.71 -13.61 -5.37
C GLY A 64 -14.93 -14.80 -4.79
N ARG A 65 -14.77 -15.86 -5.60
CA ARG A 65 -13.79 -16.92 -5.29
C ARG A 65 -12.39 -16.35 -5.45
N PRO A 66 -11.46 -16.56 -4.50
CA PRO A 66 -10.07 -16.15 -4.70
C PRO A 66 -9.50 -16.72 -6.00
N GLU A 67 -9.07 -15.85 -6.90
CA GLU A 67 -8.57 -16.24 -8.23
C GLU A 67 -7.06 -16.48 -8.24
N LEU A 68 -6.36 -16.06 -7.18
CA LEU A 68 -4.93 -16.32 -6.99
C LEU A 68 -4.73 -17.32 -5.85
N SER A 69 -3.86 -18.30 -6.07
CA SER A 69 -3.43 -19.24 -5.04
C SER A 69 -1.96 -19.61 -5.19
N VAL A 70 -1.30 -19.80 -4.06
CA VAL A 70 0.09 -20.27 -3.96
C VAL A 70 0.13 -21.41 -2.95
N LYS A 71 0.58 -22.58 -3.38
CA LYS A 71 0.84 -23.71 -2.49
C LYS A 71 2.28 -23.60 -1.95
N LEU A 72 2.40 -23.51 -0.63
CA LEU A 72 3.68 -23.45 0.05
C LEU A 72 4.27 -24.86 0.25
N PRO A 73 5.60 -24.96 0.43
CA PRO A 73 6.22 -26.16 1.00
C PRO A 73 5.53 -26.53 2.32
N GLY A 74 5.07 -27.77 2.46
CA GLY A 74 4.24 -28.22 3.59
C GLY A 74 2.74 -28.31 3.30
N GLY A 75 2.30 -27.90 2.12
CA GLY A 75 0.93 -28.16 1.63
C GLY A 75 -0.09 -27.07 1.94
N LEU A 76 0.25 -26.07 2.77
CA LEU A 76 -0.58 -24.89 3.00
C LEU A 76 -0.84 -24.13 1.69
N VAL A 77 -2.08 -23.75 1.44
CA VAL A 77 -2.48 -22.93 0.30
C VAL A 77 -2.84 -21.54 0.81
N VAL A 78 -2.14 -20.53 0.30
CA VAL A 78 -2.48 -19.12 0.51
C VAL A 78 -3.26 -18.65 -0.71
N ALA A 79 -4.42 -18.04 -0.49
CA ALA A 79 -5.29 -17.55 -1.54
C ALA A 79 -5.50 -16.05 -1.41
N HIS A 80 -5.79 -15.39 -2.53
CA HIS A 80 -6.02 -13.94 -2.57
C HIS A 80 -7.05 -13.60 -3.64
N HIS A 81 -7.91 -12.64 -3.31
CA HIS A 81 -8.94 -12.11 -4.18
C HIS A 81 -8.35 -11.14 -5.20
N THR A 82 -8.85 -11.15 -6.42
CA THR A 82 -8.50 -10.13 -7.43
C THR A 82 -9.53 -8.99 -7.49
N ASP A 83 -10.62 -9.09 -6.74
CA ASP A 83 -11.59 -8.03 -6.52
C ASP A 83 -11.39 -7.32 -5.16
N GLY A 84 -12.23 -6.32 -4.88
CA GLY A 84 -12.11 -5.50 -3.67
C GLY A 84 -11.15 -4.31 -3.80
N CYS A 85 -11.18 -3.42 -2.81
CA CYS A 85 -10.34 -2.22 -2.77
C CYS A 85 -8.86 -2.55 -2.53
N LEU A 86 -8.56 -3.59 -1.76
CA LEU A 86 -7.19 -4.02 -1.51
C LEU A 86 -6.51 -4.51 -2.79
N ALA A 87 -7.16 -5.41 -3.54
CA ALA A 87 -6.61 -5.92 -4.80
C ALA A 87 -6.40 -4.81 -5.84
N GLN A 88 -7.29 -3.82 -5.89
CA GLN A 88 -7.12 -2.65 -6.75
C GLN A 88 -5.93 -1.79 -6.34
N ALA A 89 -5.74 -1.56 -5.03
CA ALA A 89 -4.58 -0.83 -4.52
C ALA A 89 -3.28 -1.57 -4.84
N GLU A 90 -3.24 -2.88 -4.66
CA GLU A 90 -2.08 -3.70 -5.00
C GLU A 90 -1.77 -3.68 -6.50
N ARG A 91 -2.76 -3.80 -7.38
CA ARG A 91 -2.56 -3.63 -8.83
C ARG A 91 -2.00 -2.26 -9.17
N ARG A 92 -2.53 -1.20 -8.54
CA ARG A 92 -2.05 0.17 -8.79
C ARG A 92 -0.61 0.35 -8.34
N LEU A 93 -0.19 -0.26 -7.24
CA LEU A 93 1.16 -0.12 -6.69
C LEU A 93 2.18 -1.03 -7.36
N TYR A 94 1.84 -2.30 -7.58
CA TYR A 94 2.80 -3.34 -7.99
C TYR A 94 2.65 -3.75 -9.46
N GLY A 95 1.57 -3.35 -10.14
CA GLY A 95 1.29 -3.71 -11.53
C GLY A 95 0.72 -5.12 -11.65
N ASP A 96 1.55 -6.09 -12.03
CA ASP A 96 1.14 -7.49 -12.21
C ASP A 96 0.82 -8.14 -10.86
N GLN A 97 -0.48 -8.20 -10.53
CA GLN A 97 -0.95 -8.74 -9.25
C GLN A 97 -0.60 -10.23 -9.07
N ARG A 98 -0.61 -11.03 -10.14
CA ARG A 98 -0.30 -12.47 -10.03
C ARG A 98 1.18 -12.67 -9.71
N ARG A 99 2.05 -11.97 -10.42
CA ARG A 99 3.51 -12.01 -10.17
C ARG A 99 3.83 -11.45 -8.78
N TRP A 100 3.22 -10.33 -8.41
CA TRP A 100 3.34 -9.72 -7.08
C TRP A 100 2.94 -10.70 -5.99
N PHE A 101 1.71 -11.23 -6.06
CA PHE A 101 1.16 -12.13 -5.05
C PHE A 101 2.02 -13.38 -4.85
N ARG A 102 2.51 -13.99 -5.93
CA ARG A 102 3.44 -15.13 -5.85
C ARG A 102 4.73 -14.75 -5.10
N ALA A 103 5.38 -13.68 -5.54
CA ALA A 103 6.66 -13.27 -4.98
C ALA A 103 6.54 -12.88 -3.51
N VAL A 104 5.56 -12.04 -3.14
CA VAL A 104 5.37 -11.60 -1.75
C VAL A 104 4.99 -12.76 -0.85
N THR A 105 4.14 -13.68 -1.31
CA THR A 105 3.73 -14.85 -0.53
C THR A 105 4.93 -15.75 -0.23
N LEU A 106 5.73 -16.09 -1.25
CA LEU A 106 6.91 -16.93 -1.05
C LEU A 106 7.96 -16.24 -0.18
N VAL A 107 8.26 -14.96 -0.44
CA VAL A 107 9.25 -14.21 0.33
C VAL A 107 8.83 -14.01 1.78
N ASN A 108 7.56 -13.68 2.06
CA ASN A 108 7.11 -13.43 3.42
C ASN A 108 7.05 -14.70 4.27
N ASN A 109 6.72 -15.85 3.67
CA ASN A 109 6.60 -17.12 4.39
C ASN A 109 7.93 -17.89 4.47
N LEU A 110 8.73 -17.88 3.40
CA LEU A 110 9.97 -18.68 3.33
C LEU A 110 11.23 -17.86 3.62
N LYS A 111 11.14 -16.52 3.63
CA LYS A 111 12.26 -15.61 3.88
C LYS A 111 13.42 -15.89 2.91
N SER A 112 14.63 -16.11 3.44
CA SER A 112 15.82 -16.45 2.65
C SER A 112 15.69 -17.78 1.88
N ARG A 113 14.75 -18.66 2.25
CA ARG A 113 14.50 -19.94 1.57
C ARG A 113 13.55 -19.84 0.37
N ALA A 114 12.96 -18.67 0.09
CA ALA A 114 12.17 -18.48 -1.13
C ALA A 114 13.07 -18.63 -2.37
N PRO A 115 12.57 -19.09 -3.54
CA PRO A 115 13.40 -19.19 -4.75
C PRO A 115 14.04 -17.85 -5.15
N ASP A 116 15.26 -17.90 -5.70
CA ASP A 116 16.03 -16.70 -6.06
C ASP A 116 15.27 -15.76 -7.01
N GLY A 117 14.59 -16.34 -8.00
CA GLY A 117 13.74 -15.59 -8.93
C GLY A 117 12.58 -14.86 -8.24
N ASP A 118 11.96 -15.46 -7.22
CA ASP A 118 10.90 -14.82 -6.44
C ASP A 118 11.43 -13.69 -5.55
N ARG A 119 12.61 -13.90 -4.93
CA ARG A 119 13.26 -12.82 -4.17
C ARG A 119 13.64 -11.65 -5.08
N ALA A 120 14.14 -11.93 -6.28
CA ALA A 120 14.47 -10.90 -7.27
C ALA A 120 13.23 -10.15 -7.75
N ALA A 121 12.17 -10.88 -8.12
CA ALA A 121 10.90 -10.30 -8.55
C ALA A 121 10.28 -9.43 -7.45
N TYR A 122 10.29 -9.89 -6.19
CA TYR A 122 9.81 -9.11 -5.05
C TYR A 122 10.56 -7.78 -4.90
N ARG A 123 11.89 -7.79 -5.00
CA ARG A 123 12.71 -6.56 -4.93
C ARG A 123 12.40 -5.60 -6.08
N GLU A 124 12.31 -6.11 -7.30
CA GLU A 124 11.96 -5.33 -8.50
C GLU A 124 10.61 -4.63 -8.34
N MET A 125 9.56 -5.39 -8.02
CA MET A 125 8.21 -4.87 -7.87
C MET A 125 8.10 -3.91 -6.68
N ARG A 126 8.83 -4.16 -5.59
CA ARG A 126 8.88 -3.24 -4.44
C ARG A 126 9.52 -1.90 -4.81
N THR A 127 10.58 -1.91 -5.60
CA THR A 127 11.21 -0.68 -6.11
C THR A 127 10.24 0.12 -6.98
N HIS A 128 9.53 -0.54 -7.90
CA HIS A 128 8.49 0.10 -8.70
C HIS A 128 7.39 0.71 -7.82
N ALA A 129 6.84 -0.07 -6.88
CA ALA A 129 5.78 0.36 -6.00
C ALA A 129 6.19 1.53 -5.09
N LEU A 130 7.46 1.62 -4.68
CA LEU A 130 7.97 2.76 -3.92
C LEU A 130 7.96 4.05 -4.73
N THR A 131 8.28 3.98 -6.01
CA THR A 131 8.19 5.14 -6.92
C THR A 131 6.74 5.59 -7.07
N GLU A 132 5.83 4.65 -7.33
CA GLU A 132 4.39 4.95 -7.44
C GLU A 132 3.80 5.50 -6.14
N ALA A 133 4.13 4.89 -5.00
CA ALA A 133 3.65 5.31 -3.69
C ALA A 133 4.08 6.75 -3.36
N ARG A 134 5.33 7.11 -3.64
CA ARG A 134 5.81 8.49 -3.44
C ARG A 134 5.04 9.47 -4.31
N GLY A 135 4.83 9.17 -5.59
CA GLY A 135 4.04 10.01 -6.50
C GLY A 135 2.61 10.23 -6.00
N LEU A 136 1.94 9.15 -5.57
CA LEU A 136 0.58 9.20 -5.02
C LEU A 136 0.48 10.06 -3.76
N LEU A 137 1.42 9.89 -2.83
CA LEU A 137 1.44 10.63 -1.56
C LEU A 137 1.77 12.11 -1.78
N SER A 138 2.73 12.43 -2.65
CA SER A 138 3.03 13.82 -3.03
C SER A 138 1.82 14.50 -3.66
N ALA A 139 1.16 13.86 -4.63
CA ALA A 139 -0.05 14.41 -5.25
C ALA A 139 -1.16 14.64 -4.22
N ALA A 140 -1.39 13.68 -3.32
CA ALA A 140 -2.40 13.81 -2.27
C ALA A 140 -2.11 14.95 -1.29
N ALA A 141 -0.84 15.26 -1.02
CA ALA A 141 -0.46 16.38 -0.17
C ALA A 141 -0.73 17.75 -0.83
N HIS A 142 -0.66 17.85 -2.16
CA HIS A 142 -0.94 19.09 -2.90
C HIS A 142 -2.43 19.40 -3.08
N HIS A 143 -3.31 18.43 -2.85
CA HIS A 143 -4.78 18.59 -2.93
C HIS A 143 -5.44 18.81 -1.56
N ARG A 144 -4.65 18.99 -0.51
CA ARG A 144 -5.11 19.39 0.83
C ARG A 144 -4.91 20.88 1.03
#